data_AF-A0A1F7FXS9-F1
#
_entry.id   AF-A0A1F7FXS9-F1
#
_cell.length_a   1.000
_cell.length_b   1.000
_cell.length_c   1.000
_cell.angle_alpha   90.00
_cell.angle_beta   90.00
_cell.angle_gamma   90.00
#
_symmetry.space_group_name_H-M   'P 1'
#
loop_
_entity.id
_entity.type
_entity.pdbx_description
1 polymer ?
#
loop_
_entity_poly.entity_id
_entity_poly.type
_entity_poly.pdbx_seq_one_letter_code
_entity_poly.pdbx_strand_id
1 'polypeptide(L)'
;MALKEKDVERYRQMLDDKRVQIEKQAVGLRKKIKKSLDEDRIFERTSGDPDSDFITESSEIEKDEMLVHQLESVLEQIDHAIEMVNDGFFGICQKCGCSIDKGRLNTIPWVRYCYKCQVELDDVEKGVA
;
A
#
# COMPACT_ATOMS: atom_id res chain seq x y z
N MET A 1 -16.98 13.71 18.52
CA MET A 1 -17.40 12.47 19.23
C MET A 1 -16.28 11.46 19.07
N ALA A 2 -15.59 11.12 20.16
CA ALA A 2 -14.56 10.08 20.14
C ALA A 2 -15.21 8.71 19.88
N LEU A 3 -14.56 7.87 19.08
CA LEU A 3 -14.97 6.48 18.87
C LEU A 3 -15.00 5.75 20.22
N LYS A 4 -15.91 4.80 20.39
CA LYS A 4 -15.98 4.01 21.63
C LYS A 4 -14.74 3.12 21.72
N GLU A 5 -14.21 2.92 22.92
CA GLU A 5 -13.00 2.11 23.17
C GLU A 5 -13.07 0.71 22.53
N LYS A 6 -14.26 0.08 22.55
CA LYS A 6 -14.50 -1.22 21.87
C LYS A 6 -14.42 -1.16 20.34
N ASP A 7 -14.82 -0.05 19.73
CA ASP A 7 -14.73 0.13 18.28
C ASP A 7 -13.25 0.30 17.87
N VAL A 8 -12.47 1.01 18.68
CA VAL A 8 -11.04 1.24 18.46
C VAL A 8 -10.24 -0.07 18.50
N GLU A 9 -10.50 -0.94 19.49
CA GLU A 9 -9.86 -2.27 19.58
C GLU A 9 -10.17 -3.13 18.35
N ARG A 10 -11.42 -3.09 17.87
CA ARG A 10 -11.81 -3.80 16.64
C ARG A 10 -11.03 -3.32 15.42
N TYR A 11 -10.92 -2.00 15.23
CA TYR A 11 -10.15 -1.44 14.12
C TYR A 11 -8.66 -1.74 14.24
N ARG A 12 -8.10 -1.74 15.47
CA ARG A 12 -6.71 -2.13 15.73
C ARG A 12 -6.43 -3.55 15.25
N GLN A 13 -7.27 -4.51 15.61
CA GLN A 13 -7.12 -5.90 15.16
C GLN A 13 -7.21 -6.01 13.63
N MET A 14 -8.18 -5.32 13.02
CA MET A 14 -8.31 -5.31 11.56
C MET A 14 -7.09 -4.70 10.86
N LEU A 15 -6.48 -3.66 11.44
CA LEU A 15 -5.26 -3.03 10.92
C LEU A 15 -4.06 -3.97 11.03
N ASP A 16 -3.90 -4.66 12.16
CA ASP A 16 -2.79 -5.59 12.39
C ASP A 16 -2.87 -6.81 11.45
N ASP A 17 -4.05 -7.41 11.31
CA ASP A 17 -4.28 -8.52 10.36
C ASP A 17 -3.92 -8.11 8.92
N LYS A 18 -4.28 -6.87 8.54
CA LYS A 18 -4.00 -6.34 7.21
C LYS A 18 -2.53 -6.01 7.01
N ARG A 19 -1.87 -5.47 8.05
CA ARG A 19 -0.42 -5.22 8.06
C ARG A 19 0.34 -6.51 7.77
N VAL A 20 0.06 -7.57 8.52
CA VAL A 20 0.70 -8.88 8.34
C VAL A 20 0.42 -9.46 6.95
N GLN A 21 -0.80 -9.30 6.44
CA GLN A 21 -1.16 -9.76 5.10
C GLN A 21 -0.33 -9.06 4.01
N ILE A 22 -0.26 -7.73 4.05
CA ILE A 22 0.44 -6.92 3.05
C ILE A 22 1.96 -7.09 3.17
N GLU A 23 2.49 -7.17 4.38
CA GLU A 23 3.91 -7.43 4.63
C GLU A 23 4.32 -8.77 4.01
N LYS A 24 3.51 -9.82 4.19
CA LYS A 24 3.75 -11.12 3.55
C LYS A 24 3.73 -11.04 2.03
N GLN A 25 2.84 -10.24 1.45
CA GLN A 25 2.79 -10.01 0.00
C GLN A 25 4.03 -9.26 -0.51
N ALA A 26 4.45 -8.21 0.19
CA ALA A 26 5.64 -7.42 -0.16
C ALA A 26 6.92 -8.25 -0.09
N VAL A 27 7.10 -9.04 0.97
CA VAL A 27 8.24 -9.96 1.12
C VAL A 27 8.23 -11.04 0.02
N GLY A 28 7.05 -11.58 -0.31
CA GLY A 28 6.89 -12.56 -1.38
C GLY A 28 7.31 -12.01 -2.76
N LEU A 29 6.84 -10.81 -3.11
CA LEU A 29 7.19 -10.15 -4.36
C LEU A 29 8.68 -9.78 -4.42
N ARG A 30 9.24 -9.20 -3.36
CA ARG A 30 10.69 -8.94 -3.29
C ARG A 30 11.54 -10.20 -3.51
N LYS A 31 11.11 -11.34 -2.95
CA LYS A 31 11.80 -12.60 -3.15
C LYS A 31 11.69 -13.09 -4.60
N LYS A 32 10.55 -12.89 -5.25
CA LYS A 32 10.34 -13.20 -6.67
C LYS A 32 11.26 -12.35 -7.55
N ILE A 33 11.24 -11.02 -7.37
CA ILE A 33 12.09 -10.07 -8.10
C ILE A 33 13.57 -10.45 -7.95
N LYS A 34 14.02 -10.70 -6.71
CA LYS A 34 15.41 -11.09 -6.46
C LYS A 34 15.78 -12.39 -7.19
N LYS A 35 14.88 -13.37 -7.22
CA LYS A 35 15.11 -14.65 -7.89
C LYS A 35 15.25 -14.47 -9.41
N SER A 36 14.38 -13.69 -10.03
CA SER A 36 14.45 -13.37 -11.46
C SER A 36 15.76 -12.64 -11.80
N LEU A 37 16.14 -11.62 -11.01
CA LEU A 37 17.41 -10.89 -11.20
C LEU A 37 18.67 -11.78 -11.04
N ASP A 38 18.63 -12.75 -10.12
CA ASP A 38 19.71 -13.72 -9.95
C ASP A 38 19.78 -14.71 -11.13
N GLU A 39 18.64 -15.07 -11.74
CA GLU A 39 18.54 -15.90 -12.95
C GLU A 39 19.04 -15.14 -14.20
N ASP A 40 18.68 -13.86 -14.35
CA ASP A 40 19.15 -12.96 -15.43
C ASP A 40 20.68 -12.80 -15.46
N ARG A 41 21.31 -12.61 -14.30
CA ARG A 41 22.77 -12.47 -14.18
C ARG A 41 23.54 -13.69 -14.65
N ILE A 42 22.91 -14.87 -14.66
CA ILE A 42 23.50 -16.10 -15.17
C ILE A 42 23.42 -16.11 -16.70
N PHE A 43 22.33 -15.61 -17.29
CA PHE A 43 22.10 -15.58 -18.73
C PHE A 43 22.97 -14.54 -19.48
N GLU A 44 23.12 -13.32 -18.92
CA GLU A 44 23.99 -12.26 -19.47
C GLU A 44 25.46 -12.69 -19.61
N ARG A 45 25.91 -13.63 -18.76
CA ARG A 45 27.27 -14.19 -18.81
C ARG A 45 27.47 -15.19 -19.94
N THR A 46 26.40 -15.68 -20.55
CA THR A 46 26.42 -16.77 -21.54
C THR A 46 25.99 -16.35 -22.94
N SER A 47 25.25 -15.24 -23.10
CA SER A 47 24.66 -14.83 -24.38
C SER A 47 24.69 -13.30 -24.50
N GLY A 48 25.37 -12.75 -25.51
CA GLY A 48 25.64 -11.31 -25.64
C GLY A 48 24.58 -10.48 -26.37
N ASP A 49 23.39 -11.04 -26.64
CA ASP A 49 22.30 -10.33 -27.32
C ASP A 49 20.98 -10.49 -26.54
N PRO A 50 20.27 -9.40 -26.21
CA PRO A 50 18.96 -9.48 -25.57
C PRO A 50 17.88 -9.88 -26.59
N ASP A 51 17.39 -11.12 -26.49
CA ASP A 51 16.23 -11.60 -27.25
C ASP A 51 14.89 -11.02 -26.74
N SER A 52 13.79 -11.20 -27.48
CA SER A 52 12.44 -10.73 -27.10
C SER A 52 11.97 -11.20 -25.71
N ASP A 53 12.47 -12.34 -25.25
CA ASP A 53 12.13 -12.89 -23.93
C ASP A 53 12.75 -12.04 -22.80
N PHE A 54 13.98 -11.52 -22.99
CA PHE A 54 14.67 -10.64 -22.03
C PHE A 54 13.95 -9.30 -21.84
N ILE A 55 13.42 -8.72 -22.93
CA ILE A 55 12.64 -7.48 -22.88
C ILE A 55 11.34 -7.69 -22.08
N THR A 56 10.72 -8.87 -22.24
CA THR A 56 9.47 -9.21 -21.54
C THR A 56 9.72 -9.40 -20.05
N GLU A 57 10.76 -10.13 -19.66
CA GLU A 57 11.14 -10.37 -18.26
C GLU A 57 11.51 -9.06 -17.54
N SER A 58 12.27 -8.18 -18.18
CA SER A 58 12.59 -6.84 -17.64
C SER A 58 11.33 -6.04 -17.33
N SER A 59 10.36 -6.03 -18.26
CA SER A 59 9.07 -5.35 -18.07
C SER A 59 8.20 -5.96 -16.95
N GLU A 60 8.35 -7.25 -16.67
CA GLU A 60 7.64 -7.91 -15.56
C GLU A 60 8.28 -7.56 -14.21
N ILE A 61 9.61 -7.49 -14.14
CA ILE A 61 10.33 -7.04 -12.94
C ILE A 61 9.96 -5.61 -12.59
N GLU A 62 9.95 -4.69 -13.56
CA GLU A 62 9.58 -3.29 -13.33
C GLU A 62 8.16 -3.17 -12.76
N LYS A 63 7.20 -3.97 -13.27
CA LYS A 63 5.83 -4.00 -12.73
C LYS A 63 5.79 -4.56 -11.31
N ASP A 64 6.53 -5.63 -11.04
CA ASP A 64 6.60 -6.22 -9.71
C ASP A 64 7.24 -5.24 -8.71
N GLU A 65 8.26 -4.46 -9.11
CA GLU A 65 8.85 -3.40 -8.31
C GLU A 65 7.85 -2.27 -8.01
N MET A 66 7.09 -1.80 -9.01
CA MET A 66 6.02 -0.83 -8.80
C MET A 66 4.98 -1.33 -7.81
N LEU A 67 4.59 -2.61 -7.90
CA LEU A 67 3.65 -3.24 -6.96
C LEU A 67 4.23 -3.28 -5.54
N VAL A 68 5.52 -3.59 -5.38
CA VAL A 68 6.19 -3.57 -4.06
C VAL A 68 6.13 -2.16 -3.47
N HIS A 69 6.46 -1.12 -4.24
CA HIS A 69 6.38 0.26 -3.77
C HIS A 69 4.96 0.66 -3.35
N GLN A 70 3.95 0.22 -4.09
CA GLN A 70 2.55 0.43 -3.70
C GLN A 70 2.21 -0.26 -2.38
N LEU A 71 2.62 -1.51 -2.19
CA LEU A 71 2.38 -2.25 -0.94
C LEU A 71 3.09 -1.59 0.25
N GLU A 72 4.32 -1.12 0.07
CA GLU A 72 5.07 -0.37 1.09
C GLU A 72 4.36 0.94 1.46
N SER A 73 3.83 1.67 0.48
CA SER A 73 3.03 2.88 0.75
C SER A 73 1.77 2.55 1.55
N VAL A 74 1.12 1.41 1.28
CA VAL A 74 -0.05 0.98 2.06
C VAL A 74 0.36 0.54 3.47
N LEU A 75 1.51 -0.10 3.66
CA LEU A 75 2.02 -0.44 4.99
C LEU A 75 2.24 0.83 5.82
N GLU A 76 2.86 1.86 5.25
CA GLU A 76 3.05 3.15 5.92
C GLU A 76 1.70 3.77 6.34
N GLN A 77 0.67 3.67 5.50
CA GLN A 77 -0.68 4.14 5.84
C GLN A 77 -1.29 3.35 7.00
N ILE A 78 -1.06 2.03 7.05
CA ILE A 78 -1.55 1.17 8.14
C ILE A 78 -0.81 1.50 9.44
N ASP A 79 0.51 1.63 9.41
CA ASP A 79 1.32 1.97 10.57
C ASP A 79 0.90 3.33 11.14
N HIS A 80 0.71 4.33 10.27
CA HIS A 80 0.17 5.62 10.68
C HIS A 80 -1.25 5.50 11.28
N ALA A 81 -2.11 4.64 10.74
CA ALA A 81 -3.44 4.43 11.30
C ALA A 81 -3.38 3.81 12.70
N ILE A 82 -2.44 2.90 12.95
CA ILE A 82 -2.19 2.29 14.26
C ILE A 82 -1.66 3.34 15.26
N GLU A 83 -0.75 4.22 14.83
CA GLU A 83 -0.28 5.34 15.66
C GLU A 83 -1.45 6.25 16.07
N MET A 84 -2.31 6.63 15.12
CA MET A 84 -3.49 7.45 15.40
C MET A 84 -4.50 6.76 16.34
N VAL A 85 -4.59 5.43 16.29
CA VAL A 85 -5.36 4.63 17.27
C VAL A 85 -4.77 4.79 18.66
N ASN A 86 -3.46 4.70 18.81
CA ASN A 86 -2.78 4.85 20.10
C ASN A 86 -2.90 6.30 20.64
N ASP A 87 -2.82 7.30 19.77
CA ASP A 87 -2.94 8.71 20.14
C ASP A 87 -4.40 9.17 20.36
N GLY A 88 -5.38 8.35 19.99
CA GLY A 88 -6.81 8.65 20.13
C GLY A 88 -7.38 9.57 19.04
N PHE A 89 -6.61 9.85 17.98
CA PHE A 89 -7.04 10.65 16.82
C PHE A 89 -7.53 9.81 15.63
N PHE A 90 -7.74 8.51 15.83
CA PHE A 90 -8.19 7.60 14.77
C PHE A 90 -9.52 8.04 14.13
N GLY A 91 -9.58 7.97 12.80
CA GLY A 91 -10.75 8.38 12.02
C GLY A 91 -10.84 9.88 11.80
N ILE A 92 -9.73 10.62 11.79
CA ILE A 92 -9.67 12.04 11.43
C ILE A 92 -8.96 12.20 10.07
N CYS A 93 -9.57 12.98 9.17
CA CYS A 93 -9.00 13.29 7.87
C CYS A 93 -7.75 14.19 8.00
N GLN A 94 -6.63 13.79 7.42
CA GLN A 94 -5.39 14.57 7.47
C GLN A 94 -5.42 15.87 6.64
N LYS A 95 -6.31 15.97 5.63
CA LYS A 95 -6.44 17.17 4.79
C LYS A 95 -7.35 18.24 5.42
N CYS A 96 -8.51 17.83 5.93
CA CYS A 96 -9.53 18.78 6.41
C CYS A 96 -9.84 18.71 7.91
N GLY A 97 -9.23 17.78 8.65
CA GLY A 97 -9.46 17.60 10.09
C GLY A 97 -10.85 17.08 10.47
N CYS A 98 -11.71 16.76 9.49
CA CYS A 98 -13.05 16.24 9.75
C CYS A 98 -13.02 14.75 10.10
N SER A 99 -14.00 14.30 10.89
CA SER A 99 -14.18 12.86 11.16
C SER A 99 -14.49 12.09 9.88
N ILE A 100 -13.83 10.96 9.70
CA ILE A 100 -14.04 10.02 8.60
C ILE A 100 -15.27 9.17 8.91
N ASP A 101 -16.09 8.94 7.88
CA ASP A 101 -17.29 8.13 8.01
C ASP A 101 -16.97 6.70 8.44
N LYS A 102 -17.76 6.15 9.37
CA LYS A 102 -17.56 4.79 9.88
C LYS A 102 -17.72 3.72 8.80
N GLY A 103 -18.60 3.94 7.82
CA GLY A 103 -18.76 3.05 6.67
C GLY A 103 -17.49 2.95 5.84
N ARG A 104 -16.75 4.05 5.70
CA ARG A 104 -15.42 4.04 5.07
C ARG A 104 -14.40 3.29 5.92
N LEU A 105 -14.32 3.57 7.22
CA LEU A 105 -13.39 2.88 8.14
C LEU A 105 -13.66 1.38 8.24
N ASN A 106 -14.92 0.96 8.10
CA ASN A 106 -15.28 -0.46 8.07
C ASN A 106 -14.80 -1.18 6.80
N THR A 107 -14.70 -0.47 5.67
CA THR A 107 -14.23 -1.03 4.40
C THR A 107 -12.71 -0.95 4.28
N ILE A 108 -12.14 0.21 4.62
CA ILE A 108 -10.71 0.51 4.53
C ILE A 108 -10.31 1.26 5.81
N PRO A 109 -9.85 0.56 6.86
CA PRO A 109 -9.56 1.19 8.16
C PRO A 109 -8.31 2.07 8.17
N TRP A 110 -7.41 1.95 7.18
CA TRP A 110 -6.17 2.73 7.08
C TRP A 110 -6.27 4.00 6.22
N VAL A 111 -7.49 4.45 5.90
CA VAL A 111 -7.68 5.67 5.10
C VAL A 111 -7.15 6.93 5.80
N ARG A 112 -6.33 7.71 5.08
CA ARG A 112 -5.82 9.01 5.57
C ARG A 112 -6.80 10.17 5.34
N TYR A 113 -7.70 10.04 4.38
CA TYR A 113 -8.58 11.11 3.92
C TYR A 113 -10.06 10.72 4.00
N CYS A 114 -10.92 11.72 4.20
CA CYS A 114 -12.37 11.55 4.03
C CYS A 114 -12.73 11.44 2.54
N TYR A 115 -13.95 10.99 2.25
CA TYR A 115 -14.41 10.80 0.86
C TYR A 115 -14.24 12.05 -0.01
N LYS A 116 -14.64 13.22 0.50
CA LYS A 116 -14.50 14.49 -0.23
C LYS A 116 -13.05 14.79 -0.58
N CYS A 117 -12.16 14.72 0.41
CA CYS A 117 -10.75 15.00 0.24
C CYS A 117 -10.05 13.99 -0.67
N GLN A 118 -10.47 12.73 -0.65
CA GLN A 118 -9.94 11.74 -1.58
C GLN A 118 -10.40 12.02 -3.01
N VAL A 119 -11.69 12.31 -3.24
CA VAL A 119 -12.19 12.66 -4.58
C VAL A 119 -11.42 13.85 -5.15
N GLU A 120 -11.22 14.90 -4.36
CA GLU A 120 -10.42 16.06 -4.79
C GLU A 120 -8.97 15.71 -5.15
N LEU A 121 -8.34 14.74 -4.48
CA LEU A 121 -6.96 14.32 -4.79
C LEU A 121 -6.94 13.48 -6.08
N ASP A 122 -7.89 12.56 -6.22
CA ASP A 122 -8.02 11.69 -7.38
C ASP A 122 -8.32 12.51 -8.66
N ASP A 123 -9.10 13.58 -8.55
CA ASP A 123 -9.40 14.51 -9.65
C ASP A 123 -8.15 15.29 -10.09
N VAL A 124 -7.28 15.66 -9.14
CA VAL A 124 -6.00 16.34 -9.42
C VAL A 124 -5.00 15.40 -10.07
N GLU A 125 -4.89 14.14 -9.63
CA GLU A 125 -4.00 13.13 -10.23
C GLU A 125 -4.38 12.79 -11.68
N LYS A 126 -5.67 12.89 -12.02
CA LYS A 126 -6.15 12.62 -13.38
C LYS A 126 -6.03 13.80 -14.35
N GLY A 127 -5.51 14.95 -13.91
CA GLY A 127 -5.27 16.09 -14.78
C GLY A 127 -6.54 16.57 -15.50
N VAL A 128 -7.69 16.52 -14.83
CA VAL A 128 -8.92 17.12 -15.35
C VAL A 128 -9.04 18.52 -14.77
N ALA A 129 -8.49 19.49 -15.51
CA ALA A 129 -8.81 20.90 -15.42
C ALA A 129 -9.47 21.34 -16.74
#